data_AF-C5C9J8-F1
#
_entry.id   AF-C5C9J8-F1
#
_cell.length_a   1.000
_cell.length_b   1.000
_cell.length_c   1.000
_cell.angle_alpha   90.00
_cell.angle_beta   90.00
_cell.angle_gamma   90.00
#
_symmetry.space_group_name_H-M   'P 1'
#
loop_
_entity.id
_entity.type
_entity.pdbx_description
1 polymer ?
#
loop_
_entity_poly.entity_id
_entity_poly.type
_entity_poly.pdbx_seq_one_letter_code
_entity_poly.pdbx_strand_id
1 'polypeptide(L)'
;MRYENPLYMAEAAATTDLISGGRLELGVSRGSPEAALDGQAQFGYTLDEGQTWADVTRERGRRFLAAVRGEGIATPDLASGWAHSSQPLRIEPYSPGLADRIWWGSGSVGSVAGAAADGYNMLSSTLLLQDDGRPFHVQQADQIARYREAFAAAGHAGPGRTAVTRSAFVIQDREDELYFGRERASRDSSGMLEGGAARSGPTYAGSAEEVAEKLAADDAVAAADWVLFANPNQLGVEYNAKIFAGWAEVWRLLGWDA
;
A
#
# COMPACT_ATOMS: atom_id res chain seq x y z
N MET A 1 -0.78 -7.33 -8.68
CA MET A 1 0.06 -8.36 -9.32
C MET A 1 -0.73 -9.42 -10.09
N ARG A 2 -2.03 -9.65 -9.80
CA ARG A 2 -2.87 -10.62 -10.53
C ARG A 2 -2.98 -10.37 -12.04
N TYR A 3 -2.94 -9.10 -12.45
CA TYR A 3 -3.14 -8.65 -13.84
C TYR A 3 -1.86 -8.28 -14.57
N GLU A 4 -0.70 -8.47 -13.95
CA GLU A 4 0.53 -7.84 -14.43
C GLU A 4 1.59 -8.83 -14.85
N ASN A 5 2.35 -8.43 -15.88
CA ASN A 5 3.66 -8.99 -16.16
C ASN A 5 4.69 -8.27 -15.27
N PRO A 6 5.37 -8.98 -14.36
CA PRO A 6 6.25 -8.33 -13.40
C PRO A 6 7.46 -7.63 -14.02
N LEU A 7 7.95 -8.08 -15.18
CA LEU A 7 9.15 -7.48 -15.80
C LEU A 7 8.82 -6.20 -16.55
N TYR A 8 7.71 -6.19 -17.27
CA TYR A 8 7.23 -4.97 -17.92
C TYR A 8 6.83 -3.90 -16.89
N MET A 9 6.22 -4.32 -15.78
CA MET A 9 5.92 -3.42 -14.66
C MET A 9 7.20 -2.82 -14.05
N ALA A 10 8.29 -3.59 -13.94
CA ALA A 10 9.58 -3.09 -13.46
C ALA A 10 10.18 -2.02 -14.38
N GLU A 11 10.15 -2.26 -15.70
CA GLU A 11 10.56 -1.29 -16.71
C GLU A 11 9.74 0.01 -16.64
N ALA A 12 8.41 -0.11 -16.54
CA ALA A 12 7.51 1.03 -16.44
C ALA A 12 7.71 1.82 -15.13
N ALA A 13 7.91 1.12 -14.01
CA ALA A 13 8.18 1.73 -12.71
C ALA A 13 9.51 2.48 -12.71
N ALA A 14 10.58 1.88 -13.23
CA ALA A 14 11.89 2.52 -13.32
C ALA A 14 11.86 3.74 -14.26
N THR A 15 11.19 3.62 -15.42
CA THR A 15 11.01 4.74 -16.34
C THR A 15 10.27 5.90 -15.67
N THR A 16 9.17 5.61 -14.98
CA THR A 16 8.37 6.62 -14.27
C THR A 16 9.18 7.28 -13.16
N ASP A 17 9.92 6.49 -12.38
CA ASP A 17 10.76 7.00 -11.29
C ASP A 17 11.85 7.94 -11.83
N LEU A 18 12.54 7.56 -12.90
CA LEU A 18 13.56 8.39 -13.56
C LEU A 18 12.99 9.70 -14.10
N ILE A 19 11.83 9.65 -14.79
CA ILE A 19 11.15 10.87 -15.27
C ILE A 19 10.72 11.75 -14.11
N SER A 20 10.28 11.15 -12.99
CA SER A 20 9.84 11.88 -11.82
C SER A 20 10.99 12.48 -11.01
N GLY A 21 12.24 12.11 -11.28
CA GLY A 21 13.42 12.50 -10.50
C GLY A 21 13.52 11.75 -9.17
N GLY A 22 13.16 10.47 -9.13
CA GLY A 22 13.28 9.62 -7.94
C GLY A 22 12.15 9.79 -6.91
N ARG A 23 10.99 10.29 -7.32
CA ARG A 23 9.85 10.61 -6.42
C ARG A 23 8.77 9.53 -6.41
N LEU A 24 8.92 8.44 -7.16
CA LEU A 24 7.90 7.40 -7.22
C LEU A 24 7.90 6.58 -5.92
N GLU A 25 6.76 6.55 -5.25
CA GLU A 25 6.39 5.57 -4.24
C GLU A 25 5.30 4.67 -4.84
N LEU A 26 5.57 3.36 -4.94
CA LEU A 26 4.69 2.45 -5.69
C LEU A 26 4.12 1.36 -4.79
N GLY A 27 2.79 1.41 -4.60
CA GLY A 27 2.03 0.35 -3.94
C GLY A 27 1.65 -0.77 -4.90
N VAL A 28 1.99 -2.00 -4.54
CA VAL A 28 1.56 -3.24 -5.20
C VAL A 28 0.85 -4.15 -4.22
N SER A 29 0.04 -5.08 -4.72
CA SER A 29 -0.63 -6.09 -3.90
C SER A 29 -0.97 -7.32 -4.73
N ARG A 30 -1.52 -8.35 -4.07
CA ARG A 30 -2.12 -9.51 -4.74
C ARG A 30 -3.16 -9.06 -5.78
N GLY A 31 -4.08 -8.19 -5.37
CA GLY A 31 -5.30 -7.77 -6.09
C GLY A 31 -6.50 -7.80 -5.13
N SER A 32 -7.56 -7.04 -5.44
CA SER A 32 -8.79 -7.01 -4.63
C SER A 32 -9.81 -8.05 -5.09
N PRO A 33 -10.88 -8.31 -4.32
CA PRO A 33 -12.12 -8.82 -4.88
C PRO A 33 -12.58 -7.90 -6.01
N GLU A 34 -13.09 -8.48 -7.09
CA GLU A 34 -13.36 -7.78 -8.35
C GLU A 34 -14.85 -7.80 -8.67
N ALA A 35 -15.31 -6.77 -9.38
CA ALA A 35 -16.65 -6.77 -9.97
C ALA A 35 -16.74 -7.67 -11.22
N ALA A 36 -15.59 -8.04 -11.80
CA ALA A 36 -15.50 -8.91 -12.97
C ALA A 36 -15.46 -10.39 -12.56
N LEU A 37 -16.17 -11.23 -13.32
CA LEU A 37 -16.03 -12.67 -13.22
C LEU A 37 -14.71 -13.09 -13.88
N ASP A 38 -13.76 -13.58 -13.08
CA ASP A 38 -12.45 -14.07 -13.54
C ASP A 38 -11.75 -13.09 -14.50
N GLY A 39 -11.65 -11.82 -14.11
CA GLY A 39 -11.19 -10.77 -15.02
C GLY A 39 -9.76 -11.02 -15.52
N GLN A 40 -8.88 -11.60 -14.70
CA GLN A 40 -7.51 -11.89 -15.09
C GLN A 40 -7.38 -12.89 -16.24
N ALA A 41 -8.34 -13.81 -16.39
CA ALA A 41 -8.38 -14.70 -17.55
C ALA A 41 -8.63 -13.93 -18.85
N GLN A 42 -9.41 -12.84 -18.80
CA GLN A 42 -9.65 -11.95 -19.96
C GLN A 42 -8.40 -11.14 -20.33
N PHE A 43 -7.46 -10.97 -19.41
CA PHE A 43 -6.13 -10.41 -19.67
C PHE A 43 -5.12 -11.47 -20.13
N GLY A 44 -5.57 -12.72 -20.33
CA GLY A 44 -4.74 -13.83 -20.79
C GLY A 44 -3.94 -14.52 -19.68
N TYR A 45 -4.27 -14.28 -18.40
CA TYR A 45 -3.60 -14.93 -17.29
C TYR A 45 -4.46 -16.04 -16.68
N THR A 46 -3.96 -17.27 -16.78
CA THR A 46 -4.55 -18.46 -16.17
C THR A 46 -3.65 -19.02 -15.08
N LEU A 47 -4.20 -19.88 -14.23
CA LEU A 47 -3.45 -20.69 -13.28
C LEU A 47 -3.16 -22.06 -13.89
N ASP A 48 -1.98 -22.59 -13.60
CA ASP A 48 -1.71 -24.01 -13.85
C ASP A 48 -2.43 -24.88 -12.81
N GLU A 49 -2.54 -26.18 -13.08
CA GLU A 49 -3.16 -27.13 -12.16
C GLU A 49 -2.48 -27.08 -10.78
N GLY A 50 -3.30 -26.94 -9.73
CA GLY A 50 -2.83 -26.88 -8.33
C GLY A 50 -2.30 -25.52 -7.88
N GLN A 51 -2.20 -24.52 -8.74
CA GLN A 51 -1.82 -23.17 -8.34
C GLN A 51 -2.98 -22.39 -7.72
N THR A 52 -2.64 -21.43 -6.85
CA THR A 52 -3.57 -20.42 -6.37
C THR A 52 -3.13 -19.02 -6.80
N TRP A 53 -4.07 -18.10 -6.95
CA TRP A 53 -3.73 -16.70 -7.21
C TRP A 53 -2.92 -16.07 -6.08
N ALA A 54 -3.07 -16.54 -4.83
CA ALA A 54 -2.27 -16.03 -3.73
C ALA A 54 -0.78 -16.33 -3.96
N ASP A 55 -0.45 -17.57 -4.35
CA ASP A 55 0.92 -18.00 -4.58
C ASP A 55 1.52 -17.35 -5.82
N VAL A 56 0.78 -17.38 -6.95
CA VAL A 56 1.24 -16.81 -8.23
C VAL A 56 1.51 -15.32 -8.11
N THR A 57 0.62 -14.57 -7.47
CA THR A 57 0.83 -13.11 -7.32
C THR A 57 1.97 -12.78 -6.38
N ARG A 58 2.22 -13.62 -5.38
CA ARG A 58 3.35 -13.44 -4.49
C ARG A 58 4.67 -13.68 -5.21
N GLU A 59 4.73 -14.74 -6.01
CA GLU A 59 5.91 -15.03 -6.83
C GLU A 59 6.16 -13.94 -7.89
N ARG A 60 5.10 -13.47 -8.56
CA ARG A 60 5.19 -12.30 -9.46
C ARG A 60 5.69 -11.05 -8.71
N GLY A 61 5.24 -10.85 -7.47
CA GLY A 61 5.78 -9.81 -6.59
C GLY A 61 7.30 -9.94 -6.44
N ARG A 62 7.79 -11.08 -5.94
CA ARG A 62 9.24 -11.31 -5.77
C ARG A 62 10.02 -11.08 -7.05
N ARG A 63 9.53 -11.59 -8.18
CA ARG A 63 10.16 -11.37 -9.49
C ARG A 63 10.20 -9.88 -9.88
N PHE A 64 9.14 -9.14 -9.61
CA PHE A 64 9.09 -7.69 -9.82
C PHE A 64 10.11 -6.96 -8.92
N LEU A 65 10.16 -7.29 -7.63
CA LEU A 65 11.09 -6.64 -6.70
C LEU A 65 12.56 -6.93 -7.05
N ALA A 66 12.88 -8.18 -7.40
CA ALA A 66 14.21 -8.55 -7.90
C ALA A 66 14.60 -7.76 -9.16
N ALA A 67 13.67 -7.61 -10.11
CA ALA A 67 13.89 -6.80 -11.31
C ALA A 67 14.16 -5.33 -10.97
N VAL A 68 13.36 -4.74 -10.07
CA VAL A 68 13.55 -3.35 -9.60
C VAL A 68 14.87 -3.17 -8.84
N ARG A 69 15.35 -4.20 -8.12
CA ARG A 69 16.69 -4.22 -7.50
C ARG A 69 17.83 -4.25 -8.51
N GLY A 70 17.53 -4.49 -9.78
CA GLY A 70 18.53 -4.60 -10.85
C GLY A 70 19.18 -5.97 -10.92
N GLU A 71 18.58 -6.99 -10.30
CA GLU A 71 19.02 -8.37 -10.46
C GLU A 71 18.90 -8.80 -11.93
N GLY A 72 19.90 -9.54 -12.42
CA GLY A 72 19.90 -9.99 -13.80
C GLY A 72 18.92 -11.14 -14.04
N ILE A 73 18.16 -11.07 -15.14
CA ILE A 73 17.01 -11.94 -15.42
C ILE A 73 17.19 -12.74 -16.71
N ALA A 74 17.92 -12.20 -17.68
CA ALA A 74 18.12 -12.85 -18.98
C ALA A 74 19.57 -13.27 -19.18
N THR A 75 19.78 -14.47 -19.72
CA THR A 75 21.13 -14.95 -20.08
C THR A 75 21.65 -14.17 -21.30
N PRO A 76 22.85 -13.58 -21.24
CA PRO A 76 23.43 -12.91 -22.40
C PRO A 76 23.86 -13.89 -23.49
N ASP A 77 23.66 -13.52 -24.76
CA ASP A 77 24.25 -14.22 -25.91
C ASP A 77 25.57 -13.53 -26.32
N LEU A 78 26.70 -14.12 -25.93
CA LEU A 78 28.03 -13.61 -26.24
C LEU A 78 28.39 -13.73 -27.74
N ALA A 79 27.71 -14.61 -28.50
CA ALA A 79 27.94 -14.74 -29.93
C ALA A 79 27.24 -13.62 -30.73
N SER A 80 26.25 -12.94 -30.14
CA SER A 80 25.48 -11.88 -30.80
C SER A 80 26.27 -10.61 -31.10
N GLY A 81 27.38 -10.37 -30.39
CA GLY A 81 28.14 -9.11 -30.44
C GLY A 81 27.51 -7.95 -29.64
N TRP A 82 26.27 -8.10 -29.14
CA TRP A 82 25.55 -7.09 -28.36
C TRP A 82 25.72 -7.26 -26.84
N ALA A 83 26.10 -8.45 -26.39
CA ALA A 83 26.44 -8.69 -25.00
C ALA A 83 27.94 -8.50 -24.77
N HIS A 84 28.30 -7.67 -23.80
CA HIS A 84 29.70 -7.37 -23.44
C HIS A 84 30.13 -8.02 -22.12
N SER A 85 29.29 -8.86 -21.53
CA SER A 85 29.53 -9.54 -20.25
C SER A 85 28.77 -10.87 -20.23
N SER A 86 29.31 -11.86 -19.51
CA SER A 86 28.62 -13.12 -19.23
C SER A 86 27.65 -13.03 -18.06
N GLN A 87 27.56 -11.86 -17.40
CA GLN A 87 26.62 -11.64 -16.31
C GLN A 87 25.18 -11.59 -16.83
N PRO A 88 24.19 -12.13 -16.09
CA PRO A 88 22.79 -12.00 -16.47
C PRO A 88 22.37 -10.54 -16.67
N LEU A 89 21.64 -10.29 -17.75
CA LEU A 89 21.15 -8.97 -18.14
C LEU A 89 19.95 -8.60 -17.27
N ARG A 90 19.97 -7.40 -16.69
CA ARG A 90 18.85 -6.82 -15.93
C ARG A 90 17.80 -6.20 -16.84
N ILE A 91 16.65 -5.86 -16.27
CA ILE A 91 15.66 -4.99 -16.91
C ILE A 91 16.22 -3.58 -17.02
N GLU A 92 15.95 -2.93 -18.15
CA GLU A 92 16.30 -1.53 -18.41
C GLU A 92 15.02 -0.74 -18.74
N PRO A 93 14.94 0.56 -18.36
CA PRO A 93 15.99 1.30 -17.66
C PRO A 93 16.08 0.90 -16.18
N TYR A 94 17.27 1.05 -15.58
CA TYR A 94 17.47 0.86 -14.14
C TYR A 94 17.35 2.19 -13.37
N SER A 95 16.52 2.22 -12.32
CA SER A 95 16.42 3.36 -11.41
C SER A 95 17.02 3.06 -10.03
N PRO A 96 18.16 3.67 -9.68
CA PRO A 96 18.80 3.47 -8.37
C PRO A 96 17.87 3.85 -7.20
N GLY A 97 17.80 2.98 -6.18
CA GLY A 97 17.03 3.22 -4.96
C GLY A 97 15.51 3.06 -5.09
N LEU A 98 14.98 2.77 -6.28
CA LEU A 98 13.52 2.54 -6.44
C LEU A 98 13.04 1.35 -5.59
N ALA A 99 13.88 0.33 -5.39
CA ALA A 99 13.54 -0.84 -4.57
C ALA A 99 13.14 -0.47 -3.13
N ASP A 100 13.68 0.63 -2.59
CA ASP A 100 13.38 1.11 -1.23
C ASP A 100 12.02 1.82 -1.14
N ARG A 101 11.36 2.05 -2.29
CA ARG A 101 10.10 2.79 -2.45
C ARG A 101 8.95 1.92 -2.98
N ILE A 102 9.09 0.60 -2.85
CA ILE A 102 8.04 -0.35 -3.22
C ILE A 102 7.29 -0.84 -1.98
N TRP A 103 5.98 -0.69 -1.99
CA TRP A 103 5.09 -1.02 -0.88
C TRP A 103 4.22 -2.23 -1.23
N TRP A 104 3.99 -3.10 -0.26
CA TRP A 104 3.04 -4.20 -0.37
C TRP A 104 1.78 -3.95 0.49
N GLY A 105 0.62 -3.92 -0.17
CA GLY A 105 -0.68 -3.83 0.50
C GLY A 105 -1.03 -5.10 1.26
N SER A 106 -1.10 -5.01 2.59
CA SER A 106 -1.30 -6.16 3.49
C SER A 106 -2.66 -6.13 4.18
N GLY A 107 -3.52 -7.09 3.83
CA GLY A 107 -4.86 -7.27 4.43
C GLY A 107 -4.94 -8.33 5.52
N SER A 108 -3.87 -9.10 5.77
CA SER A 108 -3.85 -10.20 6.73
C SER A 108 -2.48 -10.35 7.39
N VAL A 109 -2.40 -11.03 8.54
CA VAL A 109 -1.12 -11.29 9.24
C VAL A 109 -0.15 -12.07 8.36
N GLY A 110 -0.65 -13.05 7.59
CA GLY A 110 0.20 -13.82 6.67
C GLY A 110 0.80 -12.95 5.54
N SER A 111 0.06 -11.96 5.06
CA SER A 111 0.57 -11.00 4.07
C SER A 111 1.68 -10.12 4.63
N VAL A 112 1.60 -9.77 5.91
CA VAL A 112 2.60 -8.93 6.60
C VAL A 112 3.95 -9.63 6.71
N ALA A 113 3.97 -10.84 7.29
CA ALA A 113 5.20 -11.62 7.43
C ALA A 113 5.85 -11.88 6.06
N GLY A 114 4.99 -12.06 5.06
CA GLY A 114 5.39 -12.17 3.68
C GLY A 114 6.12 -10.94 3.12
N ALA A 115 5.46 -9.78 3.18
CA ALA A 115 6.04 -8.51 2.71
C ALA A 115 7.39 -8.23 3.38
N ALA A 116 7.48 -8.50 4.68
CA ALA A 116 8.70 -8.37 5.46
C ALA A 116 9.83 -9.29 4.95
N ALA A 117 9.53 -10.59 4.76
CA ALA A 117 10.51 -11.55 4.29
C ALA A 117 11.08 -11.20 2.90
N ASP A 118 10.26 -10.68 1.99
CA ASP A 118 10.72 -10.32 0.64
C ASP A 118 11.44 -8.96 0.60
N GLY A 119 11.27 -8.12 1.63
CA GLY A 119 11.90 -6.81 1.76
C GLY A 119 11.11 -5.68 1.11
N TYR A 120 9.77 -5.74 1.13
CA TYR A 120 8.89 -4.62 0.78
C TYR A 120 8.65 -3.71 1.98
N ASN A 121 8.36 -2.43 1.73
CA ASN A 121 7.64 -1.60 2.70
C ASN A 121 6.20 -2.12 2.88
N MET A 122 5.58 -1.86 4.03
CA MET A 122 4.23 -2.35 4.34
C MET A 122 3.22 -1.23 4.33
N LEU A 123 2.14 -1.40 3.56
CA LEU A 123 0.93 -0.57 3.67
C LEU A 123 -0.19 -1.44 4.24
N SER A 124 -0.67 -1.11 5.44
CA SER A 124 -1.82 -1.81 6.02
C SER A 124 -3.08 -1.47 5.25
N SER A 125 -3.86 -2.50 4.91
CA SER A 125 -5.12 -2.35 4.18
C SER A 125 -6.14 -1.53 4.99
N THR A 126 -6.96 -0.73 4.29
CA THR A 126 -8.15 -0.09 4.87
C THR A 126 -9.25 -1.08 5.26
N LEU A 127 -9.10 -2.34 4.82
CA LEU A 127 -9.97 -3.47 5.11
C LEU A 127 -9.12 -4.68 5.50
N LEU A 128 -9.17 -5.07 6.76
CA LEU A 128 -8.52 -6.28 7.28
C LEU A 128 -9.41 -7.50 6.97
N LEU A 129 -8.78 -8.62 6.60
CA LEU A 129 -9.44 -9.88 6.24
C LEU A 129 -9.41 -10.92 7.38
N GLN A 130 -8.96 -10.51 8.56
CA GLN A 130 -8.84 -11.34 9.75
C GLN A 130 -9.25 -10.51 10.97
N ASP A 131 -10.55 -10.23 11.09
CA ASP A 131 -11.06 -9.53 12.27
C ASP A 131 -10.98 -10.42 13.52
N ASP A 132 -10.28 -9.94 14.55
CA ASP A 132 -10.21 -10.59 15.87
C ASP A 132 -11.07 -9.92 16.95
N GLY A 133 -11.90 -8.95 16.55
CA GLY A 133 -12.85 -8.24 17.42
C GLY A 133 -12.25 -7.06 18.19
N ARG A 134 -10.93 -6.85 18.17
CA ARG A 134 -10.30 -5.64 18.71
C ARG A 134 -10.59 -4.43 17.82
N PRO A 135 -10.42 -3.18 18.30
CA PRO A 135 -10.53 -2.00 17.45
C PRO A 135 -9.60 -2.08 16.24
N PHE A 136 -10.05 -1.57 15.08
CA PHE A 136 -9.34 -1.65 13.81
C PHE A 136 -7.90 -1.11 13.91
N HIS A 137 -7.72 0.05 14.54
CA HIS A 137 -6.40 0.65 14.70
C HIS A 137 -5.46 -0.20 15.57
N VAL A 138 -5.96 -0.88 16.60
CA VAL A 138 -5.17 -1.78 17.44
C VAL A 138 -4.68 -2.99 16.63
N GLN A 139 -5.55 -3.54 15.78
CA GLN A 139 -5.17 -4.65 14.89
C GLN A 139 -4.12 -4.21 13.86
N GLN A 140 -4.22 -3.01 13.30
CA GLN A 140 -3.21 -2.46 12.40
C GLN A 140 -1.87 -2.19 13.11
N ALA A 141 -1.89 -1.71 14.37
CA ALA A 141 -0.67 -1.50 15.16
C ALA A 141 0.05 -2.83 15.42
N ASP A 142 -0.68 -3.91 15.72
CA ASP A 142 -0.14 -5.27 15.84
C ASP A 142 0.48 -5.76 14.51
N GLN A 143 -0.15 -5.46 13.36
CA GLN A 143 0.46 -5.74 12.06
C GLN A 143 1.79 -5.01 11.86
N ILE A 144 1.88 -3.74 12.23
CA ILE A 144 3.12 -2.94 12.12
C ILE A 144 4.22 -3.52 13.01
N ALA A 145 3.90 -3.89 14.26
CA ALA A 145 4.85 -4.49 15.17
C ALA A 145 5.42 -5.81 14.62
N ARG A 146 4.55 -6.71 14.14
CA ARG A 146 4.94 -7.99 13.53
C ARG A 146 5.74 -7.80 12.25
N TYR A 147 5.39 -6.81 11.44
CA TYR A 147 6.15 -6.46 10.24
C TYR A 147 7.59 -6.12 10.61
N ARG A 148 7.78 -5.20 11.57
CA ARG A 148 9.11 -4.73 11.97
C ARG A 148 9.97 -5.86 12.53
N GLU A 149 9.39 -6.72 13.37
CA GLU A 149 10.07 -7.92 13.89
C GLU A 149 10.50 -8.85 12.75
N ALA A 150 9.59 -9.17 11.84
CA ALA A 150 9.88 -10.07 10.71
C ALA A 150 10.89 -9.46 9.72
N PHE A 151 10.85 -8.15 9.50
CA PHE A 151 11.75 -7.45 8.58
C PHE A 151 13.18 -7.45 9.12
N ALA A 152 13.34 -7.19 10.42
CA ALA A 152 14.62 -7.29 11.12
C ALA A 152 15.15 -8.73 11.12
N ALA A 153 14.29 -9.72 11.39
CA ALA A 153 14.67 -11.14 11.38
C ALA A 153 15.10 -11.64 9.99
N ALA A 154 14.56 -11.07 8.92
CA ALA A 154 14.93 -11.39 7.54
C ALA A 154 16.31 -10.80 7.14
N GLY A 155 16.90 -9.92 7.95
CA GLY A 155 18.24 -9.37 7.72
C GLY A 155 18.31 -8.30 6.64
N HIS A 156 17.19 -7.69 6.29
CA HIS A 156 17.15 -6.56 5.35
C HIS A 156 17.83 -5.33 5.96
N ALA A 157 18.35 -4.44 5.10
CA ALA A 157 18.92 -3.18 5.54
C ALA A 157 17.83 -2.19 5.98
N GLY A 158 18.07 -1.47 7.09
CA GLY A 158 17.13 -0.49 7.63
C GLY A 158 15.89 -1.14 8.30
N PRO A 159 14.94 -0.31 8.80
CA PRO A 159 13.80 -0.81 9.56
C PRO A 159 12.62 -1.32 8.71
N GLY A 160 12.62 -1.05 7.40
CA GLY A 160 11.42 -1.18 6.55
C GLY A 160 10.38 -0.11 6.92
N ARG A 161 9.75 0.53 5.93
CA ARG A 161 8.74 1.58 6.19
C ARG A 161 7.35 0.98 6.28
N THR A 162 6.52 1.60 7.11
CA THR A 162 5.14 1.22 7.36
C THR A 162 4.19 2.38 7.13
N ALA A 163 3.03 2.10 6.56
CA ALA A 163 2.01 3.11 6.31
C ALA A 163 0.62 2.58 6.67
N VAL A 164 -0.25 3.49 7.09
CA VAL A 164 -1.69 3.25 7.23
C VAL A 164 -2.50 4.30 6.50
N THR A 165 -3.71 3.96 6.12
CA THR A 165 -4.62 4.89 5.46
C THR A 165 -5.78 5.27 6.37
N ARG A 166 -6.17 6.54 6.37
CA ARG A 166 -7.30 7.09 7.12
C ARG A 166 -8.21 7.90 6.19
N SER A 167 -9.51 7.83 6.44
CA SER A 167 -10.49 8.76 5.85
C SER A 167 -10.81 9.80 6.89
N ALA A 168 -10.67 11.08 6.56
CA ALA A 168 -10.96 12.16 7.49
C ALA A 168 -11.66 13.34 6.83
N PHE A 169 -12.64 13.94 7.51
CA PHE A 169 -13.34 15.15 7.07
C PHE A 169 -13.36 16.18 8.19
N VAL A 170 -12.62 17.27 8.00
CA VAL A 170 -12.64 18.41 8.92
C VAL A 170 -13.87 19.25 8.61
N ILE A 171 -14.70 19.45 9.61
CA ILE A 171 -15.92 20.25 9.53
C ILE A 171 -15.57 21.69 9.89
N GLN A 172 -15.49 22.54 8.88
CA GLN A 172 -15.06 23.94 9.02
C GLN A 172 -16.25 24.90 9.01
N ASP A 173 -17.34 24.52 8.35
CA ASP A 173 -18.55 25.34 8.25
C ASP A 173 -19.84 24.51 8.10
N ARG A 174 -20.95 25.20 7.82
CA ARG A 174 -22.26 24.61 7.64
C ARG A 174 -22.35 23.69 6.41
N GLU A 175 -21.58 23.97 5.36
CA GLU A 175 -21.60 23.14 4.16
C GLU A 175 -20.97 21.78 4.46
N ASP A 176 -19.82 21.77 5.15
CA ASP A 176 -19.18 20.52 5.58
C ASP A 176 -20.08 19.73 6.55
N GLU A 177 -20.77 20.43 7.46
CA GLU A 177 -21.70 19.79 8.38
C GLU A 177 -22.86 19.12 7.63
N LEU A 178 -23.34 19.72 6.53
CA LEU A 178 -24.39 19.13 5.69
C LEU A 178 -23.90 17.87 4.95
N TYR A 179 -22.65 17.86 4.46
CA TYR A 179 -22.10 16.75 3.70
C TYR A 179 -21.56 15.61 4.60
N PHE A 180 -20.83 15.95 5.66
CA PHE A 180 -20.05 15.00 6.45
C PHE A 180 -20.35 15.02 7.94
N GLY A 181 -21.29 15.84 8.42
CA GLY A 181 -21.64 15.89 9.85
C GLY A 181 -22.06 14.53 10.42
N ARG A 182 -22.67 13.67 9.61
CA ARG A 182 -23.02 12.28 9.99
C ARG A 182 -21.81 11.40 10.28
N GLU A 183 -20.67 11.65 9.64
CA GLU A 183 -19.44 10.88 9.82
C GLU A 183 -18.83 11.09 11.22
N ARG A 184 -19.26 12.12 11.97
CA ARG A 184 -18.87 12.29 13.40
C ARG A 184 -19.23 11.05 14.24
N ALA A 185 -20.28 10.34 13.86
CA ALA A 185 -20.76 9.11 14.50
C ALA A 185 -20.18 7.84 13.87
N SER A 186 -19.27 7.94 12.89
CA SER A 186 -18.63 6.79 12.25
C SER A 186 -17.89 5.92 13.27
N ARG A 187 -17.88 4.61 13.03
CA ARG A 187 -17.31 3.56 13.87
C ARG A 187 -16.69 2.49 12.98
N ASP A 188 -15.85 1.65 13.56
CA ASP A 188 -15.41 0.42 12.90
C ASP A 188 -16.60 -0.36 12.35
N SER A 189 -16.42 -0.94 11.16
CA SER A 189 -17.40 -1.82 10.55
C SER A 189 -16.86 -3.23 10.46
N SER A 190 -17.67 -4.22 10.85
CA SER A 190 -17.38 -5.64 10.68
C SER A 190 -18.22 -6.24 9.55
N GLY A 191 -17.65 -7.14 8.77
CA GLY A 191 -18.33 -7.82 7.67
C GLY A 191 -17.72 -9.18 7.35
N MET A 192 -18.10 -9.75 6.21
CA MET A 192 -17.54 -10.99 5.67
C MET A 192 -16.96 -10.72 4.30
N LEU A 193 -15.71 -11.14 4.07
CA LEU A 193 -15.03 -11.01 2.79
C LEU A 193 -14.15 -12.23 2.53
N GLU A 194 -14.14 -12.73 1.29
CA GLU A 194 -13.37 -13.93 0.90
C GLU A 194 -13.59 -15.13 1.84
N GLY A 195 -14.79 -15.25 2.43
CA GLY A 195 -15.15 -16.34 3.36
C GLY A 195 -14.67 -16.17 4.81
N GLY A 196 -14.02 -15.06 5.15
CA GLY A 196 -13.55 -14.73 6.50
C GLY A 196 -14.15 -13.46 7.08
N ALA A 197 -13.98 -13.26 8.38
CA ALA A 197 -14.38 -12.04 9.07
C ALA A 197 -13.47 -10.88 8.67
N ALA A 198 -14.07 -9.75 8.31
CA ALA A 198 -13.37 -8.56 7.84
C ALA A 198 -13.72 -7.34 8.69
N ARG A 199 -12.79 -6.40 8.82
CA ARG A 199 -13.00 -5.13 9.54
C ARG A 199 -12.42 -3.94 8.78
N SER A 200 -13.16 -2.84 8.74
CA SER A 200 -12.68 -1.54 8.27
C SER A 200 -12.74 -0.50 9.38
N GLY A 201 -11.82 0.46 9.34
CA GLY A 201 -11.77 1.58 10.27
C GLY A 201 -12.88 2.62 10.03
N PRO A 202 -13.04 3.56 10.98
CA PRO A 202 -14.03 4.63 10.88
C PRO A 202 -13.56 5.74 9.95
N THR A 203 -14.48 6.63 9.59
CA THR A 203 -14.17 7.97 9.09
C THR A 203 -13.96 8.92 10.28
N TYR A 204 -12.86 9.66 10.28
CA TYR A 204 -12.56 10.65 11.32
C TYR A 204 -13.17 11.99 10.92
N ALA A 205 -14.31 12.36 11.51
CA ALA A 205 -14.93 13.65 11.24
C ALA A 205 -15.16 14.46 12.52
N GLY A 206 -15.01 15.78 12.41
CA GLY A 206 -15.11 16.75 13.49
C GLY A 206 -14.43 18.08 13.15
N SER A 207 -14.30 18.99 14.11
CA SER A 207 -13.37 20.12 13.98
C SER A 207 -11.93 19.62 13.79
N ALA A 208 -11.01 20.52 13.43
CA ALA A 208 -9.61 20.14 13.27
C ALA A 208 -9.02 19.55 14.57
N GLU A 209 -9.37 20.13 15.71
CA GLU A 209 -8.97 19.66 17.04
C GLU A 209 -9.56 18.28 17.36
N GLU A 210 -10.86 18.07 17.10
CA GLU A 210 -11.51 16.78 17.34
C GLU A 210 -10.92 15.67 16.46
N VAL A 211 -10.61 15.97 15.18
CA VAL A 211 -9.96 15.01 14.28
C VAL A 211 -8.53 14.73 14.71
N ALA A 212 -7.76 15.77 15.09
CA ALA A 212 -6.41 15.61 15.62
C ALA A 212 -6.39 14.75 16.90
N GLU A 213 -7.29 15.00 17.85
CA GLU A 213 -7.40 14.22 19.09
C GLU A 213 -7.68 12.73 18.78
N LYS A 214 -8.63 12.45 17.88
CA LYS A 214 -8.95 11.08 17.48
C LYS A 214 -7.79 10.37 16.77
N LEU A 215 -7.03 11.08 15.92
CA LEU A 215 -5.85 10.53 15.26
C LEU A 215 -4.69 10.31 16.24
N ALA A 216 -4.51 11.20 17.21
CA ALA A 216 -3.50 11.03 18.27
C ALA A 216 -3.80 9.82 19.17
N ALA A 217 -5.07 9.46 19.33
CA ALA A 217 -5.52 8.28 20.08
C ALA A 217 -5.49 6.97 19.26
N ASP A 218 -5.11 7.02 17.98
CA ASP A 218 -5.06 5.86 17.09
C ASP A 218 -3.68 5.19 17.13
N ASP A 219 -3.60 4.04 17.82
CA ASP A 219 -2.36 3.26 17.98
C ASP A 219 -1.61 2.98 16.67
N ALA A 220 -2.31 2.79 15.55
CA ALA A 220 -1.68 2.50 14.27
C ALA A 220 -1.15 3.76 13.60
N VAL A 221 -1.82 4.90 13.74
CA VAL A 221 -1.30 6.21 13.36
C VAL A 221 -0.04 6.55 14.14
N ALA A 222 -0.03 6.29 15.45
CA ALA A 222 1.15 6.52 16.29
C ALA A 222 2.32 5.57 15.95
N ALA A 223 2.03 4.35 15.49
CA ALA A 223 3.04 3.35 15.18
C ALA A 223 3.61 3.45 13.76
N ALA A 224 2.83 3.91 12.78
CA ALA A 224 3.20 3.96 11.37
C ALA A 224 4.22 5.06 11.07
N ASP A 225 5.03 4.85 10.04
CA ASP A 225 5.94 5.89 9.56
C ASP A 225 5.17 6.94 8.75
N TRP A 226 4.20 6.50 7.91
CA TRP A 226 3.34 7.36 7.11
C TRP A 226 1.84 7.16 7.38
N VAL A 227 1.10 8.27 7.38
CA VAL A 227 -0.37 8.26 7.40
C VAL A 227 -0.88 8.82 6.07
N LEU A 228 -1.50 7.96 5.27
CA LEU A 228 -2.11 8.33 3.99
C LEU A 228 -3.55 8.75 4.22
N PHE A 229 -3.96 9.90 3.68
CA PHE A 229 -5.35 10.34 3.74
C PHE A 229 -6.06 10.01 2.43
N ALA A 230 -7.07 9.15 2.49
CA ALA A 230 -7.88 8.80 1.33
C ALA A 230 -8.98 9.85 1.14
N ASN A 231 -8.99 10.48 -0.04
CA ASN A 231 -10.03 11.43 -0.42
C ASN A 231 -10.89 10.89 -1.58
N PRO A 232 -12.00 10.17 -1.32
CA PRO A 232 -12.84 9.64 -2.38
C PRO A 232 -13.87 10.66 -2.91
N ASN A 233 -13.96 11.87 -2.35
CA ASN A 233 -15.03 12.79 -2.71
C ASN A 233 -14.85 13.33 -4.15
N GLN A 234 -15.99 13.59 -4.81
CA GLN A 234 -16.04 14.07 -6.20
C GLN A 234 -16.62 15.50 -6.29
N LEU A 235 -16.52 16.29 -5.23
CA LEU A 235 -17.16 17.62 -5.09
C LEU A 235 -16.42 18.75 -5.83
N GLY A 236 -15.50 18.41 -6.74
CA GLY A 236 -14.77 19.36 -7.57
C GLY A 236 -13.52 19.95 -6.92
N VAL A 237 -12.70 20.63 -7.72
CA VAL A 237 -11.35 21.06 -7.33
C VAL A 237 -11.35 22.02 -6.13
N GLU A 238 -12.24 23.01 -6.14
CA GLU A 238 -12.30 24.03 -5.09
C GLU A 238 -12.63 23.44 -3.72
N TYR A 239 -13.65 22.57 -3.68
CA TYR A 239 -14.05 21.91 -2.43
C TYR A 239 -12.99 20.92 -1.93
N ASN A 240 -12.30 20.22 -2.85
CA ASN A 240 -11.18 19.36 -2.49
C ASN A 240 -9.99 20.14 -1.92
N ALA A 241 -9.69 21.32 -2.45
CA ALA A 241 -8.66 22.20 -1.88
C ALA A 241 -9.00 22.64 -0.44
N LYS A 242 -10.28 22.92 -0.16
CA LYS A 242 -10.77 23.20 1.19
C LYS A 242 -10.54 22.00 2.13
N ILE A 243 -10.89 20.78 1.71
CA ILE A 243 -10.62 19.56 2.50
C ILE A 243 -9.13 19.42 2.83
N PHE A 244 -8.25 19.61 1.84
CA PHE A 244 -6.80 19.52 2.05
C PHE A 244 -6.29 20.61 3.01
N ALA A 245 -6.85 21.82 2.97
CA ALA A 245 -6.53 22.86 3.96
C ALA A 245 -6.97 22.45 5.37
N GLY A 246 -8.12 21.78 5.52
CA GLY A 246 -8.54 21.19 6.79
C GLY A 246 -7.55 20.14 7.31
N TRP A 247 -7.07 19.24 6.44
CA TRP A 247 -6.05 18.26 6.82
C TRP A 247 -4.72 18.89 7.21
N ALA A 248 -4.28 19.93 6.49
CA ALA A 248 -3.06 20.65 6.83
C ALA A 248 -3.13 21.26 8.25
N GLU A 249 -4.31 21.73 8.68
CA GLU A 249 -4.50 22.20 10.05
C GLU A 249 -4.43 21.08 11.09
N VAL A 250 -5.01 19.90 10.77
CA VAL A 250 -4.88 18.70 11.62
C VAL A 250 -3.42 18.29 11.76
N TRP A 251 -2.64 18.26 10.66
CA TRP A 251 -1.21 17.94 10.70
C TRP A 251 -0.43 18.94 11.54
N ARG A 252 -0.74 20.25 11.42
CA ARG A 252 -0.14 21.30 12.25
C ARG A 252 -0.42 21.08 13.74
N LEU A 253 -1.63 20.68 14.11
CA LEU A 253 -2.01 20.37 15.50
C LEU A 253 -1.29 19.12 16.04
N LEU A 254 -1.03 18.15 15.17
CA LEU A 254 -0.30 16.92 15.51
C LEU A 254 1.23 17.07 15.45
N GLY A 255 1.73 18.20 14.92
CA GLY A 255 3.16 18.42 14.71
C GLY A 255 3.75 17.54 13.61
N TRP A 256 2.94 17.15 12.62
CA TRP A 256 3.38 16.35 11.48
C TRP A 256 3.91 17.23 10.34
N ASP A 257 4.91 16.71 9.64
CA ASP A 257 5.35 17.27 8.36
C ASP A 257 4.45 16.76 7.22
N ALA A 258 4.19 17.62 6.24
CA ALA A 258 3.39 17.31 5.05
C ALA A 258 4.24 16.76 3.90
#